data_AF-A0A829YQT8-F1
#
_entry.id   AF-A0A829YQT8-F1
#
_cell.length_a   1.000
_cell.length_b   1.000
_cell.length_c   1.000
_cell.angle_alpha   90.00
_cell.angle_beta   90.00
_cell.angle_gamma   90.00
#
_symmetry.space_group_name_H-M   'P 1'
#
loop_
_entity.id
_entity.type
_entity.pdbx_description
1 polymer ?
#
loop_
_entity_poly.entity_id
_entity_poly.type
_entity_poly.pdbx_seq_one_letter_code
_entity_poly.pdbx_strand_id
1 'polypeptide(L)'
;MFLTNPAFRLGYGNACPTLLWLNLNSRDEVNRLHADWSRSQAKIVSPPESKPWKLHEFTAADLDGNLFRVFYDFAWEEKNQQLPP
;
A
#
# COMPACT_ATOMS: atom_id res chain seq x y z
N MET A 1 -6.39 -9.75 -1.57
CA MET A 1 -6.56 -10.38 -2.90
C MET A 1 -5.89 -11.73 -2.82
N PHE A 2 -6.54 -12.79 -3.28
CA PHE A 2 -5.89 -14.08 -3.52
C PHE A 2 -5.92 -14.23 -5.03
N LEU A 3 -4.78 -14.11 -5.69
CA LEU A 3 -4.75 -14.18 -7.15
C LEU A 3 -4.84 -15.64 -7.59
N THR A 4 -4.18 -16.57 -6.87
CA THR A 4 -4.15 -18.04 -7.05
C THR A 4 -2.73 -18.61 -6.78
N ASN A 5 -2.62 -19.93 -6.65
CA ASN A 5 -1.36 -20.62 -6.39
C ASN A 5 -0.37 -20.55 -7.60
N PRO A 6 0.93 -20.82 -7.38
CA PRO A 6 1.93 -20.78 -8.45
C PRO A 6 1.62 -21.70 -9.64
N ALA A 7 1.02 -22.88 -9.41
CA ALA A 7 0.69 -23.84 -10.47
C ALA A 7 -0.37 -23.29 -11.44
N PHE A 8 -1.36 -22.56 -10.93
CA PHE A 8 -2.39 -21.93 -11.75
C PHE A 8 -1.83 -20.73 -12.53
N ARG A 9 -0.86 -19.99 -11.99
CA ARG A 9 -0.25 -18.82 -12.65
C ARG A 9 0.60 -19.16 -13.87
N LEU A 10 1.18 -20.37 -13.93
CA LEU A 10 2.06 -20.82 -15.03
C LEU A 10 1.42 -20.69 -16.42
N GLY A 11 0.11 -20.91 -16.54
CA GLY A 11 -0.60 -20.82 -17.82
C GLY A 11 -0.93 -19.39 -18.29
N TYR A 12 -0.86 -18.40 -17.40
CA TYR A 12 -1.30 -17.02 -17.67
C TYR A 12 -0.14 -16.01 -17.72
N GLY A 13 1.11 -16.43 -17.47
CA GLY A 13 2.29 -15.58 -17.56
C GLY A 13 2.47 -14.54 -16.44
N ASN A 14 1.60 -14.53 -15.42
CA ASN A 14 1.72 -13.64 -14.28
C ASN A 14 2.75 -14.18 -13.27
N ALA A 15 3.98 -13.69 -13.34
CA ALA A 15 5.03 -14.01 -12.38
C ALA A 15 4.79 -13.30 -11.03
N CYS A 16 4.98 -14.06 -9.94
CA CYS A 16 5.00 -13.53 -8.58
C CYS A 16 6.35 -12.84 -8.29
N PRO A 17 6.40 -11.77 -7.47
CA PRO A 17 5.26 -11.06 -6.87
C PRO A 17 4.73 -9.94 -7.77
N THR A 18 3.40 -9.80 -7.81
CA THR A 18 2.77 -8.57 -8.32
C THR A 18 2.73 -7.52 -7.20
N LEU A 19 3.07 -6.28 -7.51
CA LEU A 19 2.97 -5.14 -6.60
C LEU A 19 1.77 -4.27 -6.98
N LEU A 20 0.75 -4.23 -6.12
CA LEU A 20 -0.41 -3.35 -6.28
C LEU A 20 -0.23 -2.08 -5.46
N TRP A 21 -0.44 -0.94 -6.09
CA TRP A 21 -0.38 0.38 -5.46
C TRP A 21 -1.79 0.86 -5.15
N LEU A 22 -2.06 1.14 -3.88
CA LEU A 22 -3.36 1.63 -3.40
C LEU A 22 -3.18 3.05 -2.85
N ASN A 23 -3.67 4.04 -3.58
CA ASN A 23 -3.62 5.44 -3.16
C ASN A 23 -4.86 5.77 -2.33
N LEU A 24 -4.66 6.33 -1.14
CA LEU A 24 -5.72 6.81 -0.26
C LEU A 24 -5.74 8.35 -0.21
N ASN A 25 -6.66 8.94 0.55
CA ASN A 25 -6.87 10.39 0.53
C ASN A 25 -6.19 11.14 1.68
N SER A 26 -5.60 10.41 2.64
CA SER A 26 -4.92 11.05 3.78
C SER A 26 -3.99 10.07 4.52
N ARG A 27 -3.08 10.62 5.33
CA ARG A 27 -2.24 9.86 6.26
C ARG A 27 -3.09 9.05 7.26
N ASP A 28 -4.21 9.62 7.70
CA ASP A 28 -5.13 8.96 8.64
C ASP A 28 -5.87 7.79 8.00
N GLU A 29 -6.22 7.85 6.71
CA GLU A 29 -6.77 6.70 6.00
C GLU A 29 -5.75 5.56 5.89
N VAL A 30 -4.48 5.87 5.61
CA VAL A 30 -3.39 4.89 5.59
C VAL A 30 -3.23 4.22 6.95
N ASN A 31 -3.19 5.00 8.04
CA ASN A 31 -3.08 4.49 9.40
C ASN A 31 -4.28 3.65 9.83
N ARG A 32 -5.51 4.08 9.50
CA ARG A 32 -6.74 3.34 9.78
C ARG A 32 -6.76 2.00 9.05
N LEU A 33 -6.45 1.99 7.75
CA LEU A 33 -6.43 0.76 6.98
C LEU A 33 -5.37 -0.21 7.50
N HIS A 34 -4.18 0.28 7.86
CA HIS A 34 -3.16 -0.53 8.51
C HIS A 34 -3.67 -1.14 9.83
N ALA A 35 -4.34 -0.36 10.68
CA ALA A 35 -4.88 -0.85 11.95
C ALA A 35 -5.94 -1.95 11.74
N ASP A 36 -6.85 -1.75 10.79
CA ASP A 36 -7.90 -2.72 10.47
C ASP A 36 -7.32 -4.01 9.87
N TRP A 37 -6.31 -3.91 9.01
CA TRP A 37 -5.61 -5.06 8.45
C TRP A 37 -4.79 -5.81 9.50
N SER A 38 -4.13 -5.09 10.41
CA SER A 38 -3.41 -5.69 11.53
C SER A 38 -4.35 -6.47 12.46
N ARG A 39 -5.52 -5.90 12.78
CA ARG A 39 -6.57 -6.58 13.56
C ARG A 39 -7.13 -7.81 12.86
N SER A 40 -7.19 -7.77 11.52
CA SER A 40 -7.62 -8.88 10.68
C SER A 40 -6.52 -9.91 10.43
N GLN A 41 -5.36 -9.79 11.09
CA GLN A 41 -4.21 -10.68 10.96
C GLN A 41 -3.62 -10.73 9.53
N ALA A 42 -3.75 -9.65 8.77
CA ALA A 42 -3.04 -9.51 7.50
C ALA A 42 -1.52 -9.55 7.73
N LYS A 43 -0.77 -10.08 6.75
CA LYS A 43 0.68 -10.12 6.82
C LYS A 43 1.27 -8.74 6.52
N ILE A 44 1.42 -7.92 7.56
CA ILE A 44 2.10 -6.62 7.45
C ILE A 44 3.61 -6.86 7.24
N VAL A 45 4.14 -6.28 6.17
CA VAL A 45 5.57 -6.36 5.81
C VAL A 45 6.32 -5.16 6.40
N SER A 46 5.73 -3.98 6.37
CA SER A 46 6.26 -2.77 7.01
C SER A 46 5.11 -1.92 7.56
N PRO A 47 5.26 -1.31 8.74
CA PRO A 47 4.25 -0.41 9.30
C PRO A 47 4.17 0.92 8.51
N PRO A 48 3.17 1.77 8.77
CA PRO A 48 3.07 3.10 8.20
C PRO A 48 4.27 3.98 8.57
N GLU A 49 4.89 4.60 7.57
CA GLU A 49 6.00 5.53 7.75
C GLU A 49 5.91 6.66 6.72
N SER A 50 6.22 7.88 7.16
CA SER A 50 6.39 9.03 6.25
C SER A 50 7.82 9.04 5.71
N LYS A 51 7.97 8.88 4.39
CA LYS A 51 9.26 8.86 3.71
C LYS A 51 9.74 10.25 3.30
N PRO A 52 11.06 10.44 3.07
CA PRO A 52 11.61 11.73 2.63
C PRO A 52 11.00 12.27 1.33
N TRP A 53 10.53 11.39 0.45
CA TRP A 53 9.85 11.73 -0.82
C TRP A 53 8.34 11.94 -0.67
N LYS A 54 7.87 12.30 0.54
CA LYS A 54 6.50 12.77 0.81
C LYS A 54 5.38 11.75 0.55
N LEU A 55 5.69 10.46 0.70
CA LEU A 55 4.70 9.40 0.79
C LEU A 55 4.57 8.93 2.24
N HIS A 56 3.34 8.82 2.72
CA HIS A 56 3.03 8.11 3.96
C HIS A 56 2.46 6.74 3.58
N GLU A 57 3.18 5.67 3.89
CA GLU A 57 2.91 4.36 3.30
C GLU A 57 3.20 3.18 4.22
N PHE A 58 2.51 2.07 3.98
CA PHE A 58 2.81 0.76 4.57
C PHE A 58 2.75 -0.34 3.51
N THR A 59 3.38 -1.49 3.80
CA THR A 59 3.36 -2.65 2.90
C THR A 59 2.73 -3.84 3.59
N ALA A 60 1.87 -4.57 2.88
CA ALA A 60 1.36 -5.87 3.33
C ALA A 60 1.47 -6.90 2.20
N ALA A 61 1.49 -8.18 2.57
CA ALA A 61 1.52 -9.30 1.65
C ALA A 61 0.20 -10.08 1.70
N ASP A 62 -0.23 -10.62 0.56
CA ASP A 62 -1.26 -11.67 0.54
C ASP A 62 -0.65 -13.07 0.77
N LEU A 63 -1.51 -14.09 0.74
CA LEU A 63 -1.13 -15.49 0.91
C LEU A 63 -0.33 -16.04 -0.29
N ASP A 64 -0.41 -15.40 -1.45
CA ASP A 64 0.27 -15.81 -2.68
C ASP A 64 1.65 -15.14 -2.85
N GLY A 65 2.02 -14.26 -1.91
CA GLY A 65 3.27 -13.50 -1.91
C GLY A 65 3.21 -12.19 -2.68
N ASN A 66 2.04 -11.77 -3.18
CA ASN A 66 1.90 -10.44 -3.80
C ASN A 66 1.93 -9.35 -2.73
N LEU A 67 2.30 -8.15 -3.15
CA LEU A 67 2.48 -7.02 -2.25
C LEU A 67 1.43 -5.95 -2.52
N PHE A 68 0.89 -5.39 -1.44
CA PHE A 68 0.16 -4.13 -1.44
C PHE A 68 1.08 -3.05 -0.91
N ARG A 69 1.30 -2.01 -1.70
CA ARG A 69 1.85 -0.73 -1.24
C ARG A 69 0.70 0.24 -1.09
N VAL A 70 0.27 0.46 0.14
CA VAL A 70 -0.77 1.44 0.46
C VAL A 70 -0.08 2.74 0.80
N PHE A 71 -0.48 3.83 0.17
CA PHE A 71 0.18 5.10 0.34
C PHE A 71 -0.78 6.28 0.24
N TYR A 72 -0.29 7.42 0.70
CA TYR A 72 -0.84 8.73 0.43
C TYR A 72 0.30 9.68 0.10
N ASP A 73 0.18 10.38 -1.04
CA ASP A 73 1.09 11.44 -1.44
C ASP A 73 0.68 12.77 -0.79
N PHE A 74 1.50 13.26 0.13
CA PHE A 74 1.28 14.53 0.82
C PHE A 74 2.15 15.67 0.28
N ALA A 75 2.84 15.48 -0.85
CA ALA A 75 3.64 16.53 -1.49
C ALA A 75 2.79 17.74 -1.94
N TRP A 76 1.51 17.52 -2.25
CA TRP A 76 0.61 18.59 -2.69
C TRP A 76 0.18 19.52 -1.54
N GLU A 77 0.18 19.05 -0.29
CA GLU A 77 -0.18 19.88 0.87
C GLU A 77 0.78 21.06 1.04
N GLU A 78 2.07 20.84 0.73
CA GLU A 78 3.11 21.89 0.77
C GLU A 78 2.92 22.92 -0.37
N LYS A 79 2.45 22.47 -1.54
CA LYS A 79 2.18 23.37 -2.68
C LYS A 79 0.99 24.31 -2.41
N ASN A 80 -0.04 23.81 -1.73
CA ASN A 80 -1.23 24.62 -1.43
C ASN A 80 -1.00 25.64 -0.32
N GLN A 81 0.02 25.47 0.52
CA GLN A 81 0.42 26.48 1.52
C GLN A 81 1.18 27.67 0.92
N GLN A 82 1.56 27.61 -0.36
CA GLN A 82 2.32 28.65 -1.06
C GLN A 82 1.46 29.53 -1.99
N LEU A 83 0.15 29.30 -2.04
CA LEU A 83 -0.77 30.18 -2.75
C LEU A 83 -1.23 31.33 -1.82
N PRO A 84 -1.06 32.60 -2.21
CA PRO A 84 -1.60 33.72 -1.44
C PRO A 84 -3.15 33.69 -1.43
N PRO A 85 -3.79 34.33 -0.44
CA PRO A 85 -5.26 34.40 -0.33
C PRO A 85 -5.93 35.07 -1.54
#